data_AF-A0A4Q3VR92-F1
#
_entry.id   AF-A0A4Q3VR92-F1
#
_cell.length_a   1.000
_cell.length_b   1.000
_cell.length_c   1.000
_cell.angle_alpha   90.00
_cell.angle_beta   90.00
_cell.angle_gamma   90.00
#
_symmetry.space_group_name_H-M   'P 1'
#
loop_
_entity.id
_entity.type
_entity.pdbx_description
1 polymer ?
#
loop_
_entity_poly.entity_id
_entity_poly.type
_entity_poly.pdbx_seq_one_letter_code
_entity_poly.pdbx_strand_id
1 'polypeptide(L)'
;MSVSSPVQQQFTQHFFPKDKKEAVTFFDLFEDDHHDLWLGTSNGLYIKPAGTDELIHRPLVYKGQSLWVTSFFQDGNDFYIGTDYSLFLYDRVSNTLKTLPGTEKDKVMNKIIESRVVSIIKDSIEGRPVLLVSPYGHFITYYDLEQKRWVSRLDSARNIIGNFKLKDNFIHKFYKARNGEIWLANAMQGLGQWHKKSTPFVTYETNDPSQKNGLSNNHVYDIAEDNTGNLWISTYGGGLHFKDAATKQITHITNSPNLLEGLQLDSHGNVWMISNGDIVKYNPIKKSFTIFNLPDIDKSGGVSGYFFKDSRGKMYVKGLDYFIPFHPDSVGIQRAPAKIWFTDFQVFGVSNSDLLQQEKIVLPYYRNTISIAFAAPDYTFSYPLHFAYKLEGTNSDWSESDPSHIANYANLPGGDYVFLVKVSNLGNGLTEIARLPIYIIPPYWQRWWFYVICAAIISLLIWLVYRYRINELVKRQTIRNKIAQDLHDNMGSALSSISIYSRVAQIKNSRNEKEDLQGVLEKITTTSTDVISEMNDIVWTINPRNDSMEKIIQRIESYARPLAAANNIAFHFAVDKNIRLRSLMV
;
A
#
# COMPACT_ATOMS: atom_id res chain seq x y z
N MET A 1 -5.93 -0.83 13.66
CA MET A 1 -6.09 -1.85 12.60
C MET A 1 -6.54 -3.15 13.24
N SER A 2 -7.81 -3.47 13.08
CA SER A 2 -8.40 -4.75 13.44
C SER A 2 -7.95 -5.79 12.41
N VAL A 3 -7.23 -6.82 12.83
CA VAL A 3 -6.84 -7.94 11.97
C VAL A 3 -7.89 -9.01 12.19
N SER A 4 -8.77 -9.35 11.23
CA SER A 4 -9.43 -10.66 11.29
C SER A 4 -8.61 -11.73 10.59
N SER A 5 -8.75 -12.94 11.08
CA SER A 5 -8.05 -14.10 10.61
C SER A 5 -9.10 -15.19 10.46
N PRO A 6 -9.30 -15.74 9.25
CA PRO A 6 -10.09 -16.94 9.08
C PRO A 6 -9.16 -18.12 9.33
N VAL A 7 -8.90 -18.42 10.60
CA VAL A 7 -8.37 -19.75 10.88
C VAL A 7 -9.56 -20.70 10.73
N GLN A 8 -9.74 -21.24 9.52
CA GLN A 8 -10.52 -22.46 9.35
C GLN A 8 -9.91 -23.52 10.30
N GLN A 9 -10.78 -24.06 11.17
CA GLN A 9 -10.59 -25.23 12.03
C GLN A 9 -9.85 -25.09 13.37
N GLN A 10 -10.32 -24.22 14.27
CA GLN A 10 -10.02 -24.41 15.72
C GLN A 10 -11.22 -24.33 16.65
N PHE A 11 -12.36 -23.83 16.16
CA PHE A 11 -13.58 -23.74 16.95
C PHE A 11 -14.53 -24.84 16.50
N THR A 12 -14.77 -25.81 17.40
CA THR A 12 -15.75 -26.88 17.18
C THR A 12 -17.04 -26.50 17.88
N GLN A 13 -18.15 -26.52 17.15
CA GLN A 13 -19.47 -26.23 17.70
C GLN A 13 -20.06 -27.51 18.31
N HIS A 14 -20.46 -27.44 19.58
CA HIS A 14 -21.16 -28.51 20.28
C HIS A 14 -22.63 -28.10 20.46
N PHE A 15 -23.53 -28.75 19.73
CA PHE A 15 -24.95 -28.45 19.74
C PHE A 15 -25.67 -29.15 20.90
N PHE A 16 -26.64 -28.47 21.50
CA PHE A 16 -27.54 -29.09 22.45
C PHE A 16 -28.53 -30.01 21.73
N PRO A 17 -29.00 -31.09 22.37
CA PRO A 17 -30.07 -31.92 21.82
C PRO A 17 -31.32 -31.09 21.54
N LYS A 18 -31.87 -31.17 20.32
CA LYS A 18 -33.10 -30.45 19.97
C LYS A 18 -34.28 -31.06 20.69
N ASP A 19 -34.93 -30.30 21.57
CA ASP A 19 -36.23 -30.66 22.15
C ASP A 19 -37.34 -29.82 21.48
N LYS A 20 -38.38 -30.48 20.97
CA LYS A 20 -39.65 -29.85 20.51
C LYS A 20 -39.54 -28.58 19.63
N LYS A 21 -38.64 -28.55 18.65
CA LYS A 21 -38.45 -27.47 17.64
C LYS A 21 -37.98 -26.11 18.19
N GLU A 22 -37.75 -25.96 19.49
CA GLU A 22 -37.20 -24.71 20.05
C GLU A 22 -35.69 -24.85 20.27
N ALA A 23 -34.96 -23.77 19.97
CA ALA A 23 -33.52 -23.70 20.22
C ALA A 23 -33.26 -23.62 21.73
N VAL A 24 -32.33 -24.45 22.22
CA VAL A 24 -31.91 -24.45 23.62
C VAL A 24 -30.85 -23.37 23.80
N THR A 25 -31.22 -22.27 24.45
CA THR A 25 -30.31 -21.16 24.72
C THR A 25 -29.44 -21.48 25.93
N PHE A 26 -28.14 -21.26 25.81
CA PHE A 26 -27.17 -21.38 26.91
C PHE A 26 -27.00 -20.04 27.63
N PHE A 27 -27.01 -20.04 28.97
CA PHE A 27 -27.00 -18.81 29.77
C PHE A 27 -25.78 -18.67 30.69
N ASP A 28 -25.41 -19.72 31.41
CA ASP A 28 -24.34 -19.68 32.41
C ASP A 28 -23.64 -21.04 32.55
N LEU A 29 -22.37 -21.03 32.95
CA LEU A 29 -21.55 -22.22 33.19
C LEU A 29 -21.08 -22.24 34.64
N PHE A 30 -21.21 -23.39 35.28
CA PHE A 30 -20.60 -23.65 36.58
C PHE A 30 -19.75 -24.93 36.52
N GLU A 31 -18.58 -24.92 37.16
CA GLU A 31 -17.73 -26.10 37.31
C GLU A 31 -17.72 -26.47 38.79
N ASP A 32 -18.02 -27.74 39.09
CA ASP A 32 -18.00 -28.23 40.46
C ASP A 32 -16.63 -28.78 40.89
N ASP A 33 -16.53 -29.19 42.16
CA ASP A 33 -15.30 -29.74 42.75
C ASP A 33 -14.83 -31.05 42.09
N HIS A 34 -15.67 -31.70 41.30
CA HIS A 34 -15.35 -32.92 40.55
C HIS A 34 -14.97 -32.62 39.09
N HIS A 35 -14.92 -31.33 38.71
CA HIS A 35 -14.71 -30.86 37.34
C HIS A 35 -15.85 -31.20 36.38
N ASP A 36 -17.04 -31.52 36.90
CA ASP A 36 -18.23 -31.64 36.07
C ASP A 36 -18.73 -30.24 35.70
N LEU A 37 -19.14 -30.08 34.44
CA LEU A 37 -19.63 -28.81 33.93
C LEU A 37 -21.14 -28.78 33.94
N TRP A 38 -21.69 -27.81 34.66
CA TRP A 38 -23.11 -27.53 34.83
C TRP A 38 -23.49 -26.38 33.91
N LEU A 39 -24.37 -26.66 32.95
CA LEU A 39 -24.77 -25.76 31.87
C LEU A 39 -26.21 -25.30 32.09
N GLY A 40 -26.39 -24.01 32.37
CA GLY A 40 -27.70 -23.39 32.56
C GLY A 40 -28.35 -23.09 31.22
N THR A 41 -29.57 -23.59 30.99
CA THR A 41 -30.22 -23.50 29.68
C THR A 41 -31.70 -23.08 29.76
N SER A 42 -32.30 -22.73 28.62
CA SER A 42 -33.72 -22.37 28.51
C SER A 42 -34.69 -23.54 28.76
N ASN A 43 -34.21 -24.77 28.91
CA ASN A 43 -35.05 -25.93 29.23
C ASN A 43 -34.56 -26.70 30.46
N GLY A 44 -33.92 -25.99 31.40
CA GLY A 44 -33.41 -26.55 32.64
C GLY A 44 -31.88 -26.56 32.66
N LEU A 45 -31.31 -27.68 33.09
CA LEU A 45 -29.88 -27.84 33.32
C LEU A 45 -29.33 -29.00 32.48
N TYR A 46 -28.14 -28.84 31.91
CA TYR A 46 -27.35 -29.96 31.41
C TYR A 46 -26.11 -30.15 32.28
N ILE A 47 -25.71 -31.40 32.51
CA ILE A 47 -24.46 -31.73 33.18
C ILE A 47 -23.58 -32.49 32.20
N LYS A 48 -22.34 -32.04 32.07
CA LYS A 48 -21.29 -32.69 31.30
C LYS A 48 -20.25 -33.24 32.28
N PRO A 49 -20.24 -34.56 32.55
CA PRO A 49 -19.27 -35.17 33.46
C PRO A 49 -17.83 -35.01 32.96
N ALA A 50 -16.90 -34.83 33.90
CA ALA A 50 -15.48 -34.66 33.62
C ALA A 50 -14.94 -35.81 32.76
N GLY A 51 -14.29 -35.47 31.64
CA GLY A 51 -13.67 -36.44 30.73
C GLY A 51 -14.62 -37.13 29.73
N THR A 52 -15.92 -36.81 29.77
CA THR A 52 -16.91 -37.29 28.79
C THR A 52 -17.40 -36.15 27.91
N ASP A 53 -17.87 -36.47 26.70
CA ASP A 53 -18.59 -35.51 25.83
C ASP A 53 -20.12 -35.66 25.91
N GLU A 54 -20.61 -36.51 26.82
CA GLU A 54 -22.04 -36.75 27.02
C GLU A 54 -22.69 -35.58 27.78
N LEU A 55 -23.87 -35.16 27.34
CA LEU A 55 -24.68 -34.12 27.97
C LEU A 55 -25.91 -34.76 28.62
N ILE A 56 -25.94 -34.76 29.94
CA ILE A 56 -27.04 -35.31 30.74
C ILE A 56 -28.06 -34.19 31.01
N HIS A 57 -29.24 -34.27 30.40
CA HIS A 57 -30.32 -33.29 30.61
C HIS A 57 -31.05 -33.53 31.93
N ARG A 58 -31.23 -32.47 32.71
CA ARG A 58 -32.05 -32.42 33.93
C ARG A 58 -33.09 -31.31 33.80
N PRO A 59 -34.33 -31.65 33.39
CA PRO A 59 -35.41 -30.66 33.32
C PRO A 59 -35.78 -30.19 34.74
N LEU A 60 -35.99 -28.89 34.88
CA LEU A 60 -36.41 -28.28 36.14
C LEU A 60 -37.83 -27.73 35.98
N VAL A 61 -38.74 -28.18 36.84
CA VAL A 61 -40.14 -27.78 36.82
C VAL A 61 -40.55 -27.30 38.20
N TYR A 62 -41.20 -26.14 38.27
CA TYR A 62 -41.75 -25.60 39.51
C TYR A 62 -43.19 -25.14 39.28
N LYS A 63 -44.12 -25.60 40.12
CA LYS A 63 -45.57 -25.33 40.01
C LYS A 63 -46.13 -25.57 38.59
N GLY A 64 -45.62 -26.61 37.90
CA GLY A 64 -46.05 -26.99 36.56
C GLY A 64 -45.44 -26.17 35.41
N GLN A 65 -44.53 -25.24 35.70
CA GLN A 65 -43.81 -24.43 34.71
C GLN A 65 -42.37 -24.92 34.56
N SER A 66 -41.90 -25.09 33.33
CA SER A 66 -40.48 -25.34 33.05
C SER A 66 -39.67 -24.09 33.36
N LEU A 67 -38.51 -24.26 33.99
CA LEU A 67 -37.66 -23.15 34.41
C LEU A 67 -36.45 -23.01 33.50
N TRP A 68 -36.07 -21.77 33.22
CA TRP A 68 -34.79 -21.44 32.60
C TRP A 68 -33.75 -21.30 33.70
N VAL A 69 -32.58 -21.89 33.51
CA VAL A 69 -31.46 -21.71 34.43
C VAL A 69 -30.54 -20.64 33.87
N THR A 70 -30.51 -19.47 34.51
CA THR A 70 -29.85 -18.28 33.96
C THR A 70 -28.62 -17.83 34.71
N SER A 71 -28.45 -18.27 35.96
CA SER A 71 -27.22 -18.05 36.72
C SER A 71 -27.02 -19.12 37.79
N PHE A 72 -25.75 -19.43 38.09
CA PHE A 72 -25.34 -20.28 39.21
C PHE A 72 -24.59 -19.47 40.25
N PHE A 73 -24.78 -19.82 41.51
CA PHE A 73 -24.00 -19.25 42.60
C PHE A 73 -23.84 -20.27 43.72
N GLN A 74 -22.59 -20.56 44.11
CA GLN A 74 -22.29 -21.44 45.23
C GLN A 74 -21.71 -20.64 46.40
N ASP A 75 -22.21 -20.92 47.60
CA ASP A 75 -21.68 -20.38 48.86
C ASP A 75 -21.51 -21.53 49.87
N GLY A 76 -20.30 -22.06 49.96
CA GLY A 76 -20.03 -23.25 50.77
C GLY A 76 -20.81 -24.46 50.24
N ASN A 77 -21.69 -25.02 51.08
CA ASN A 77 -22.54 -26.16 50.73
C ASN A 77 -23.83 -25.76 50.01
N ASP A 78 -24.24 -24.50 50.11
CA ASP A 78 -25.49 -24.02 49.52
C ASP A 78 -25.26 -23.70 48.03
N PHE A 79 -26.09 -24.29 47.19
CA PHE A 79 -26.05 -24.10 45.74
C PHE A 79 -27.32 -23.39 45.28
N TYR A 80 -27.15 -22.16 44.81
CA TYR A 80 -28.23 -21.30 44.38
C TYR A 80 -28.31 -21.29 42.86
N ILE A 81 -29.53 -21.41 42.35
CA ILE A 81 -29.83 -21.32 40.93
C ILE A 81 -30.78 -20.16 40.71
N GLY A 82 -30.33 -19.18 39.93
CA GLY A 82 -31.16 -18.11 39.42
C GLY A 82 -31.94 -18.58 38.20
N THR A 83 -33.25 -18.30 38.17
CA THR A 83 -34.13 -18.70 37.07
C THR A 83 -34.91 -17.52 36.49
N ASP A 84 -35.73 -17.81 35.47
CA ASP A 84 -36.77 -16.91 34.94
C ASP A 84 -37.99 -16.79 35.86
N TYR A 85 -38.03 -17.51 36.98
CA TYR A 85 -39.13 -17.47 37.94
C TYR A 85 -38.73 -16.80 39.26
N SER A 86 -37.58 -17.18 39.84
CA SER A 86 -37.04 -16.62 41.09
C SER A 86 -35.62 -17.15 41.36
N LEU A 87 -35.09 -16.90 42.56
CA LEU A 87 -33.89 -17.56 43.08
C LEU A 87 -34.27 -18.80 43.90
N PHE A 88 -33.67 -19.94 43.57
CA PHE A 88 -33.92 -21.21 44.25
C PHE A 88 -32.64 -21.73 44.91
N LEU A 89 -32.80 -22.40 46.05
CA LEU A 89 -31.80 -23.31 46.57
C LEU A 89 -32.00 -24.67 45.90
N TYR A 90 -30.95 -25.20 45.29
CA TYR A 90 -30.99 -26.45 44.55
C TYR A 90 -30.18 -27.52 45.28
N ASP A 91 -30.83 -28.66 45.51
CA ASP A 91 -30.18 -29.84 46.05
C ASP A 91 -29.67 -30.72 44.91
N ARG A 92 -28.33 -30.78 44.77
CA ARG A 92 -27.63 -31.52 43.71
C ARG A 92 -27.86 -33.02 43.75
N VAL A 93 -28.15 -33.58 44.92
CA VAL A 93 -28.34 -35.02 45.12
C VAL A 93 -29.77 -35.42 44.81
N SER A 94 -30.74 -34.72 45.37
CA SER A 94 -32.16 -35.04 45.17
C SER A 94 -32.76 -34.44 43.90
N ASN A 95 -32.04 -33.54 43.21
CA ASN A 95 -32.52 -32.79 42.05
C ASN A 95 -33.81 -32.00 42.36
N THR A 96 -33.91 -31.44 43.57
CA THR A 96 -35.08 -30.68 44.02
C THR A 96 -34.77 -29.20 44.21
N LEU A 97 -35.77 -28.37 43.93
CA LEU A 97 -35.71 -26.91 44.10
C LEU A 97 -36.50 -26.50 45.35
N LYS A 98 -35.92 -25.63 46.16
CA LYS A 98 -36.56 -25.00 47.31
C LYS A 98 -36.48 -23.49 47.16
N THR A 99 -37.60 -22.81 47.31
CA THR A 99 -37.59 -21.34 47.37
C THR A 99 -36.95 -20.87 48.67
N LEU A 100 -36.31 -19.70 48.63
CA LEU A 100 -35.82 -19.08 49.85
C LEU A 100 -37.02 -18.67 50.73
N PRO A 101 -36.94 -18.83 52.06
CA PRO A 101 -38.01 -18.41 52.96
C PRO A 101 -38.38 -16.93 52.73
N GLY A 102 -39.68 -16.65 52.66
CA GLY A 102 -40.18 -15.29 52.43
C GLY A 102 -40.24 -14.85 50.96
N THR A 103 -39.74 -15.66 50.01
CA THR A 103 -39.78 -15.34 48.56
C THR A 103 -41.20 -15.10 48.06
N GLU A 104 -42.15 -15.95 48.41
CA GLU A 104 -43.54 -15.81 47.92
C GLU A 104 -44.26 -14.56 48.47
N LYS A 105 -43.74 -13.96 49.54
CA LYS A 105 -44.29 -12.73 50.13
C LYS A 105 -43.68 -11.46 49.51
N ASP A 106 -42.53 -11.58 48.86
CA ASP A 106 -41.83 -10.45 48.26
C ASP A 106 -42.46 -10.07 46.92
N LYS A 107 -42.68 -8.78 46.69
CA LYS A 107 -43.39 -8.30 45.49
C LYS A 107 -42.59 -8.47 44.20
N VAL A 108 -41.25 -8.49 44.30
CA VAL A 108 -40.37 -8.68 43.14
C VAL A 108 -40.08 -10.16 42.99
N MET A 109 -39.62 -10.81 44.07
CA MET A 109 -39.06 -12.17 43.98
C MET A 109 -40.09 -13.30 43.97
N ASN A 110 -41.37 -13.07 44.31
CA ASN A 110 -42.40 -14.11 44.24
C ASN A 110 -42.57 -14.67 42.82
N LYS A 111 -42.40 -13.81 41.78
CA LYS A 111 -42.52 -14.20 40.38
C LYS A 111 -41.91 -13.12 39.47
N ILE A 112 -40.79 -13.43 38.82
CA ILE A 112 -40.08 -12.54 37.89
C ILE A 112 -40.17 -13.02 36.43
N ILE A 113 -41.33 -13.50 35.99
CA ILE A 113 -41.50 -13.96 34.59
C ILE A 113 -41.10 -12.82 33.63
N GLU A 114 -40.31 -13.16 32.59
CA GLU A 114 -39.64 -12.26 31.65
C GLU A 114 -38.40 -11.52 32.20
N SER A 115 -38.30 -11.37 33.52
CA SER A 115 -37.23 -10.68 34.24
C SER A 115 -36.30 -11.67 34.96
N ARG A 116 -35.58 -12.51 34.21
CA ARG A 116 -34.64 -13.51 34.73
C ARG A 116 -33.62 -12.99 35.76
N VAL A 117 -33.15 -13.86 36.67
CA VAL A 117 -32.00 -13.56 37.53
C VAL A 117 -30.72 -13.53 36.69
N VAL A 118 -30.07 -12.37 36.60
CA VAL A 118 -28.90 -12.17 35.74
C VAL A 118 -27.59 -12.44 36.50
N SER A 119 -27.51 -11.98 37.75
CA SER A 119 -26.28 -12.07 38.52
C SER A 119 -26.57 -12.12 40.01
N ILE A 120 -25.78 -12.91 40.72
CA ILE A 120 -25.90 -13.18 42.16
C ILE A 120 -24.50 -13.03 42.76
N ILE A 121 -24.40 -12.35 43.90
CA ILE A 121 -23.14 -12.23 44.62
C ILE A 121 -23.39 -12.15 46.12
N LYS A 122 -22.51 -12.75 46.92
CA LYS A 122 -22.53 -12.63 48.38
C LYS A 122 -21.68 -11.47 48.87
N ASP A 123 -22.28 -10.66 49.74
CA ASP A 123 -21.64 -9.57 50.45
C ASP A 123 -22.17 -9.45 51.89
N SER A 124 -21.83 -8.36 52.59
CA SER A 124 -22.40 -8.02 53.89
C SER A 124 -22.94 -6.59 53.94
N ILE A 125 -24.13 -6.40 54.49
CA ILE A 125 -24.73 -5.08 54.75
C ILE A 125 -24.94 -4.96 56.26
N GLU A 126 -24.44 -3.88 56.87
CA GLU A 126 -24.50 -3.66 58.33
C GLU A 126 -23.97 -4.84 59.15
N GLY A 127 -22.95 -5.55 58.64
CA GLY A 127 -22.36 -6.73 59.28
C GLY A 127 -23.13 -8.03 59.09
N ARG A 128 -24.33 -8.00 58.48
CA ARG A 128 -25.10 -9.21 58.16
C ARG A 128 -24.75 -9.74 56.77
N PRO A 129 -24.61 -11.07 56.61
CA PRO A 129 -24.41 -11.67 55.30
C PRO A 129 -25.66 -11.55 54.44
N VAL A 130 -25.51 -11.05 53.22
CA VAL A 130 -26.59 -10.88 52.26
C VAL A 130 -26.22 -11.47 50.91
N LEU A 131 -27.23 -11.98 50.20
CA LEU A 131 -27.13 -12.27 48.77
C LEU A 131 -27.68 -11.09 48.00
N LEU A 132 -26.82 -10.37 47.27
CA LEU A 132 -27.24 -9.38 46.29
C LEU A 132 -27.67 -10.10 45.03
N VAL A 133 -28.84 -9.75 44.52
CA VAL A 133 -29.45 -10.37 43.35
C VAL A 133 -29.89 -9.27 42.40
N SER A 134 -29.58 -9.47 41.12
CA SER A 134 -30.00 -8.57 40.05
C SER A 134 -31.01 -9.26 39.15
N PRO A 135 -32.32 -9.04 39.36
CA PRO A 135 -33.33 -9.41 38.39
C PRO A 135 -33.26 -8.47 37.18
N TYR A 136 -33.33 -9.03 35.96
CA TYR A 136 -33.26 -8.25 34.74
C TYR A 136 -34.37 -7.19 34.69
N GLY A 137 -34.04 -5.95 34.30
CA GLY A 137 -35.03 -4.86 34.20
C GLY A 137 -35.59 -4.34 35.53
N HIS A 138 -35.16 -4.89 36.67
CA HIS A 138 -35.56 -4.43 38.00
C HIS A 138 -34.38 -3.87 38.80
N PHE A 139 -34.71 -3.25 39.94
CA PHE A 139 -33.74 -2.77 40.91
C PHE A 139 -33.02 -3.94 41.59
N ILE A 140 -31.81 -3.70 42.10
CA ILE A 140 -31.10 -4.67 42.93
C ILE A 140 -31.97 -5.05 44.12
N THR A 141 -32.12 -6.35 44.34
CA THR A 141 -32.73 -6.90 45.57
C THR A 141 -31.64 -7.57 46.39
N TYR A 142 -31.86 -7.68 47.70
CA TYR A 142 -30.98 -8.51 48.51
C TYR A 142 -31.77 -9.40 49.44
N TYR A 143 -31.23 -10.59 49.68
CA TYR A 143 -31.73 -11.54 50.65
C TYR A 143 -30.88 -11.50 51.90
N ASP A 144 -31.48 -11.13 53.03
CA ASP A 144 -30.83 -11.19 54.34
C ASP A 144 -30.85 -12.65 54.82
N LEU A 145 -29.66 -13.27 54.88
CA LEU A 145 -29.51 -14.69 55.21
C LEU A 145 -29.81 -14.97 56.69
N GLU A 146 -29.64 -13.99 57.58
CA GLU A 146 -29.95 -14.13 59.00
C GLU A 146 -31.45 -13.98 59.27
N GLN A 147 -32.05 -12.93 58.70
CA GLN A 147 -33.48 -12.63 58.88
C GLN A 147 -34.38 -13.48 57.97
N LYS A 148 -33.79 -14.19 57.01
CA LYS A 148 -34.47 -15.03 56.03
C LYS A 148 -35.60 -14.29 55.32
N ARG A 149 -35.30 -13.06 54.88
CA ARG A 149 -36.26 -12.20 54.19
C ARG A 149 -35.62 -11.48 53.03
N TRP A 150 -36.41 -11.26 51.99
CA TRP A 150 -36.07 -10.34 50.92
C TRP A 150 -36.24 -8.91 51.38
N VAL A 151 -35.34 -8.07 50.91
CA VAL A 151 -35.50 -6.63 50.92
C VAL A 151 -35.50 -6.18 49.47
N SER A 152 -36.70 -6.20 48.89
CA SER A 152 -37.01 -5.51 47.64
C SER A 152 -37.65 -4.16 47.95
N ARG A 153 -37.69 -3.25 46.96
CA ARG A 153 -38.04 -1.85 47.19
C ARG A 153 -39.51 -1.66 47.60
N LEU A 154 -39.80 -1.62 48.91
CA LEU A 154 -40.72 -0.71 49.60
C LEU A 154 -40.50 -0.84 51.12
N ASP A 155 -39.75 0.08 51.74
CA ASP A 155 -39.71 0.18 53.21
C ASP A 155 -40.25 1.54 53.67
N SER A 156 -41.55 1.56 53.97
CA SER A 156 -42.25 2.70 54.56
C SER A 156 -42.03 2.83 56.08
N ALA A 157 -41.16 2.01 56.70
CA ALA A 157 -41.00 1.97 58.16
C ALA A 157 -39.58 2.32 58.65
N ARG A 158 -38.55 2.36 57.79
CA ARG A 158 -37.16 2.61 58.24
C ARG A 158 -36.43 3.81 57.63
N ASN A 159 -37.04 4.56 56.72
CA ASN A 159 -36.50 5.83 56.21
C ASN A 159 -35.01 5.80 55.78
N ILE A 160 -34.51 4.66 55.32
CA ILE A 160 -33.26 4.50 54.57
C ILE A 160 -33.56 3.41 53.54
N ILE A 161 -34.02 3.77 52.33
CA ILE A 161 -33.18 3.85 51.11
C ILE A 161 -33.52 5.15 50.35
N GLY A 162 -33.39 6.31 51.01
CA GLY A 162 -33.63 7.64 50.42
C GLY A 162 -32.40 8.27 49.71
N ASN A 163 -31.20 7.73 49.91
CA ASN A 163 -29.95 8.30 49.37
C ASN A 163 -29.30 7.50 48.25
N PHE A 164 -29.87 6.38 47.88
CA PHE A 164 -29.46 5.68 46.69
C PHE A 164 -30.21 6.29 45.51
N LYS A 165 -29.66 7.35 44.91
CA LYS A 165 -29.92 7.68 43.49
C LYS A 165 -29.32 6.57 42.61
N LEU A 166 -29.70 5.33 42.86
CA LEU A 166 -29.29 4.19 42.09
C LEU A 166 -30.16 4.17 40.85
N LYS A 167 -29.53 4.47 39.73
CA LYS A 167 -30.05 4.14 38.41
C LYS A 167 -29.55 2.73 38.04
N ASP A 168 -29.77 1.77 38.93
CA ASP A 168 -29.22 0.41 38.91
C ASP A 168 -30.10 -0.61 38.16
N ASN A 169 -31.12 -0.14 37.43
CA ASN A 169 -31.86 -0.99 36.51
C ASN A 169 -30.95 -1.46 35.37
N PHE A 170 -31.19 -2.66 34.85
CA PHE A 170 -30.41 -3.27 33.75
C PHE A 170 -28.93 -3.53 34.07
N ILE A 171 -28.67 -4.13 35.21
CA ILE A 171 -27.34 -4.70 35.50
C ILE A 171 -27.15 -5.98 34.69
N HIS A 172 -26.05 -6.03 33.94
CA HIS A 172 -25.61 -7.20 33.20
C HIS A 172 -24.82 -8.16 34.10
N LYS A 173 -24.01 -7.64 35.03
CA LYS A 173 -23.13 -8.47 35.86
C LYS A 173 -22.72 -7.77 37.16
N PHE A 174 -22.71 -8.53 38.25
CA PHE A 174 -21.90 -8.22 39.43
C PHE A 174 -20.53 -8.89 39.30
N TYR A 175 -19.47 -8.13 39.50
CA TYR A 175 -18.10 -8.63 39.48
C TYR A 175 -17.45 -8.41 40.84
N LYS A 176 -17.03 -9.49 41.51
CA LYS A 176 -16.25 -9.43 42.74
C LYS A 176 -14.77 -9.38 42.39
N ALA A 177 -14.13 -8.24 42.60
CA ALA A 177 -12.69 -8.14 42.44
C ALA A 177 -11.95 -8.87 43.57
N ARG A 178 -10.70 -9.27 43.32
CA ARG A 178 -9.86 -10.00 44.31
C ARG A 178 -9.63 -9.22 45.61
N ASN A 179 -9.63 -7.89 45.53
CA ASN A 179 -9.54 -7.00 46.69
C ASN A 179 -10.86 -6.91 47.50
N GLY A 180 -11.91 -7.61 47.08
CA GLY A 180 -13.23 -7.63 47.74
C GLY A 180 -14.17 -6.50 47.32
N GLU A 181 -13.75 -5.59 46.45
CA GLU A 181 -14.60 -4.59 45.83
C GLU A 181 -15.63 -5.27 44.90
N ILE A 182 -16.82 -4.71 44.82
CA ILE A 182 -17.88 -5.20 43.93
C ILE A 182 -18.11 -4.13 42.87
N TRP A 183 -18.07 -4.57 41.62
CA TRP A 183 -18.29 -3.75 40.44
C TRP A 183 -19.57 -4.19 39.73
N LEU A 184 -20.26 -3.26 39.10
CA LEU A 184 -21.51 -3.48 38.39
C LEU A 184 -21.34 -3.07 36.93
N ALA A 185 -21.62 -3.99 36.02
CA ALA A 185 -21.81 -3.68 34.61
C ALA A 185 -23.26 -3.23 34.40
N ASN A 186 -23.50 -1.97 34.06
CA ASN A 186 -24.85 -1.44 33.84
C ASN A 186 -25.06 -1.05 32.37
N ALA A 187 -26.24 -1.38 31.82
CA ALA A 187 -26.57 -1.12 30.42
C ALA A 187 -26.76 0.36 30.07
N MET A 188 -27.04 1.23 31.04
CA MET A 188 -27.41 2.63 30.78
C MET A 188 -26.60 3.65 31.58
N GLN A 189 -25.94 3.24 32.65
CA GLN A 189 -25.26 4.16 33.59
C GLN A 189 -23.74 4.01 33.62
N GLY A 190 -23.17 3.06 32.90
CA GLY A 190 -21.74 2.83 32.88
C GLY A 190 -21.28 1.84 33.94
N LEU A 191 -20.05 2.04 34.44
CA LEU A 191 -19.40 1.14 35.38
C LEU A 191 -19.72 1.57 36.81
N GLY A 192 -20.50 0.77 37.53
CA GLY A 192 -20.84 1.01 38.92
C GLY A 192 -19.80 0.43 39.88
N GLN A 193 -19.41 1.19 40.91
CA GLN A 193 -18.64 0.70 42.05
C GLN A 193 -19.54 0.63 43.27
N TRP A 194 -19.66 -0.55 43.88
CA TRP A 194 -20.42 -0.76 45.11
C TRP A 194 -19.59 -0.41 46.34
N HIS A 195 -20.06 0.57 47.12
CA HIS A 195 -19.43 1.03 48.35
C HIS A 195 -20.13 0.42 49.56
N LYS A 196 -19.38 -0.34 50.35
CA LYS A 196 -19.84 -0.98 51.59
C LYS A 196 -19.70 -0.01 52.77
N LYS A 197 -20.63 0.92 52.92
CA LYS A 197 -20.75 1.78 54.11
C LYS A 197 -21.94 1.35 54.98
N SER A 198 -22.13 2.02 56.12
CA SER A 198 -23.31 1.82 56.99
C SER A 198 -24.63 1.86 56.23
N THR A 199 -24.69 2.70 55.20
CA THR A 199 -25.66 2.60 54.12
C THR A 199 -24.88 2.38 52.83
N PRO A 200 -25.09 1.27 52.11
CA PRO A 200 -24.37 1.05 50.86
C PRO A 200 -24.69 2.15 49.83
N PHE A 201 -23.93 2.27 48.74
CA PHE A 201 -24.27 3.08 47.56
C PHE A 201 -23.42 2.68 46.35
N VAL A 202 -23.87 3.03 45.15
CA VAL A 202 -23.10 2.82 43.92
C VAL A 202 -22.72 4.18 43.33
N THR A 203 -21.44 4.32 43.00
CA THR A 203 -20.94 5.43 42.18
C THR A 203 -20.72 4.93 40.76
N TYR A 204 -21.18 5.69 39.76
CA TYR A 204 -21.04 5.31 38.37
C TYR A 204 -19.96 6.14 37.68
N GLU A 205 -19.03 5.46 37.03
CA GLU A 205 -18.14 6.04 36.03
C GLU A 205 -18.88 6.03 34.70
N THR A 206 -18.95 7.17 34.02
CA THR A 206 -19.83 7.37 32.86
C THR A 206 -19.08 8.01 31.68
N ASN A 207 -19.73 8.08 30.53
CA ASN A 207 -19.36 8.94 29.42
C ASN A 207 -19.81 10.38 29.70
N ASP A 208 -19.14 11.01 30.66
CA ASP A 208 -19.27 12.44 30.92
C ASP A 208 -18.20 13.19 30.12
N PRO A 209 -18.57 14.06 29.16
CA PRO A 209 -17.61 14.85 28.38
C PRO A 209 -16.69 15.74 29.21
N SER A 210 -17.08 16.07 30.45
CA SER A 210 -16.26 16.85 31.38
C SER A 210 -15.16 16.01 32.06
N GLN A 211 -15.27 14.68 32.01
CA GLN A 211 -14.30 13.74 32.58
C GLN A 211 -13.30 13.31 31.51
N LYS A 212 -12.06 13.77 31.64
CA LYS A 212 -10.96 13.46 30.69
C LYS A 212 -10.67 11.94 30.57
N ASN A 213 -11.01 11.15 31.59
CA ASN A 213 -10.69 9.72 31.71
C ASN A 213 -11.96 8.89 32.05
N GLY A 214 -13.07 9.16 31.36
CA GLY A 214 -14.34 8.45 31.50
C GLY A 214 -14.50 7.26 30.55
N LEU A 215 -15.68 6.65 30.56
CA LEU A 215 -16.06 5.66 29.55
C LEU A 215 -16.41 6.36 28.23
N SER A 216 -16.22 5.70 27.10
CA SER A 216 -16.70 6.18 25.80
C SER A 216 -18.19 5.88 25.57
N ASN A 217 -18.77 4.96 26.34
CA ASN A 217 -20.18 4.58 26.29
C ASN A 217 -20.66 4.08 27.66
N ASN A 218 -21.91 4.41 28.03
CA ASN A 218 -22.51 4.00 29.30
C ASN A 218 -23.08 2.58 29.30
N HIS A 219 -23.13 1.90 28.16
CA HIS A 219 -23.60 0.52 28.09
C HIS A 219 -22.45 -0.44 28.39
N VAL A 220 -22.12 -0.63 29.67
CA VAL A 220 -21.11 -1.60 30.10
C VAL A 220 -21.72 -3.00 30.11
N TYR A 221 -21.11 -3.94 29.38
CA TYR A 221 -21.62 -5.30 29.21
C TYR A 221 -20.95 -6.28 30.18
N ASP A 222 -19.62 -6.32 30.20
CA ASP A 222 -18.86 -7.24 31.03
C ASP A 222 -17.61 -6.59 31.66
N ILE A 223 -17.13 -7.22 32.73
CA ILE A 223 -15.97 -6.80 33.51
C ILE A 223 -15.14 -8.06 33.81
N ALA A 224 -13.82 -7.94 33.64
CA ALA A 224 -12.85 -8.92 34.12
C ALA A 224 -11.61 -8.23 34.70
N GLU A 225 -10.91 -8.93 35.59
CA GLU A 225 -9.73 -8.41 36.29
C GLU A 225 -8.46 -9.17 35.88
N ASP A 226 -7.39 -8.44 35.57
CA ASP A 226 -6.07 -9.04 35.34
C ASP A 226 -5.33 -9.36 36.64
N ASN A 227 -4.27 -10.16 36.57
CA ASN A 227 -3.51 -10.62 37.74
C ASN A 227 -2.83 -9.51 38.56
N THR A 228 -2.82 -8.27 38.05
CA THR A 228 -2.31 -7.09 38.75
C THR A 228 -3.42 -6.23 39.36
N GLY A 229 -4.68 -6.63 39.24
CA GLY A 229 -5.84 -5.96 39.80
C GLY A 229 -6.46 -4.91 38.88
N ASN A 230 -5.98 -4.75 37.64
CA ASN A 230 -6.60 -3.82 36.69
C ASN A 230 -7.87 -4.43 36.12
N LEU A 231 -8.82 -3.57 35.78
CA LEU A 231 -10.10 -3.99 35.22
C LEU A 231 -10.15 -3.76 33.72
N TRP A 232 -10.56 -4.78 32.99
CA TRP A 232 -10.93 -4.73 31.60
C TRP A 232 -12.45 -4.68 31.49
N ILE A 233 -12.94 -3.70 30.75
CA ILE A 233 -14.36 -3.36 30.68
C ILE A 233 -14.78 -3.37 29.21
N SER A 234 -15.75 -4.22 28.87
CA SER A 234 -16.36 -4.22 27.55
C SER A 234 -17.61 -3.34 27.55
N THR A 235 -17.79 -2.58 26.46
CA THR A 235 -18.97 -1.74 26.28
C THR A 235 -19.66 -2.08 24.97
N TYR A 236 -21.00 -2.05 25.00
CA TYR A 236 -21.84 -2.31 23.85
C TYR A 236 -22.01 -1.01 23.03
N GLY A 237 -20.99 -0.68 22.24
CA GLY A 237 -20.98 0.49 21.34
C GLY A 237 -19.88 1.50 21.63
N GLY A 238 -19.04 1.28 22.66
CA GLY A 238 -17.88 2.12 22.99
C GLY A 238 -16.55 1.38 22.96
N GLY A 239 -16.55 0.08 22.67
CA GLY A 239 -15.34 -0.74 22.65
C GLY A 239 -14.74 -1.04 24.02
N LEU A 240 -13.42 -1.28 24.02
CA LEU A 240 -12.69 -1.86 25.15
C LEU A 240 -12.07 -0.75 26.01
N HIS A 241 -12.24 -0.86 27.32
CA HIS A 241 -11.63 0.05 28.27
C HIS A 241 -10.75 -0.70 29.27
N PHE A 242 -9.72 -0.02 29.73
CA PHE A 242 -8.79 -0.48 30.74
C PHE A 242 -8.80 0.50 31.91
N LYS A 243 -9.14 0.03 33.11
CA LYS A 243 -9.07 0.80 34.36
C LYS A 243 -7.86 0.34 35.16
N ASP A 244 -6.88 1.23 35.26
CA ASP A 244 -5.65 0.98 35.99
C ASP A 244 -5.91 0.96 37.51
N ALA A 245 -5.42 -0.07 38.20
CA ALA A 245 -5.70 -0.28 39.61
C ALA A 245 -5.04 0.77 40.52
N ALA A 246 -3.87 1.28 40.13
CA ALA A 246 -3.05 2.19 40.91
C ALA A 246 -3.48 3.64 40.75
N THR A 247 -3.70 4.08 39.50
CA THR A 247 -4.11 5.45 39.17
C THR A 247 -5.62 5.64 39.16
N LYS A 248 -6.40 4.54 39.13
CA LYS A 248 -7.86 4.51 39.01
C LYS A 248 -8.43 5.14 37.72
N GLN A 249 -7.55 5.49 36.77
CA GLN A 249 -7.94 6.11 35.50
C GLN A 249 -8.47 5.07 34.52
N ILE A 250 -9.50 5.45 33.75
CA ILE A 250 -10.02 4.66 32.64
C ILE A 250 -9.40 5.15 31.35
N THR A 251 -8.83 4.22 30.57
CA THR A 251 -8.27 4.46 29.25
C THR A 251 -9.06 3.66 28.22
N HIS A 252 -9.58 4.34 27.20
CA HIS A 252 -10.18 3.68 26.04
C HIS A 252 -9.08 3.10 25.13
N ILE A 253 -9.19 1.82 24.79
CA ILE A 253 -8.25 1.14 23.91
C ILE A 253 -8.58 1.51 22.46
N THR A 254 -7.71 2.29 21.83
CA THR A 254 -7.92 2.75 20.47
C THR A 254 -7.99 1.59 19.47
N ASN A 255 -8.86 1.72 18.47
CA ASN A 255 -9.13 0.70 17.44
C ASN A 255 -9.78 -0.60 17.95
N SER A 256 -10.33 -0.64 19.16
CA SER A 256 -11.18 -1.76 19.55
C SER A 256 -12.46 -1.80 18.72
N PRO A 257 -13.02 -2.99 18.41
CA PRO A 257 -14.37 -3.08 17.88
C PRO A 257 -15.36 -2.38 18.82
N ASN A 258 -16.40 -1.73 18.27
CA ASN A 258 -17.30 -0.90 19.08
C ASN A 258 -18.28 -1.75 19.91
N LEU A 259 -18.85 -2.81 19.32
CA LEU A 259 -19.83 -3.68 19.96
C LEU A 259 -19.09 -4.84 20.60
N LEU A 260 -18.77 -4.71 21.89
CA LEU A 260 -18.14 -5.76 22.68
C LEU A 260 -19.11 -6.31 23.72
N GLU A 261 -19.21 -7.62 23.77
CA GLU A 261 -19.97 -8.35 24.77
C GLU A 261 -19.02 -8.98 25.80
N GLY A 262 -19.21 -10.25 26.16
CA GLY A 262 -18.45 -10.95 27.17
C GLY A 262 -16.94 -10.81 27.03
N LEU A 263 -16.26 -10.82 28.17
CA LEU A 263 -14.83 -10.58 28.26
C LEU A 263 -14.18 -11.57 29.23
N GLN A 264 -13.04 -12.14 28.85
CA GLN A 264 -12.26 -13.01 29.72
C GLN A 264 -10.75 -12.93 29.43
N LEU A 265 -9.94 -13.03 30.48
CA LEU A 265 -8.48 -13.10 30.33
C LEU A 265 -7.96 -14.53 30.27
N ASP A 266 -7.00 -14.75 29.38
CA ASP A 266 -6.19 -15.96 29.36
C ASP A 266 -5.02 -15.92 30.35
N SER A 267 -4.29 -17.03 30.47
CA SER A 267 -3.12 -17.18 31.34
C SER A 267 -1.96 -16.26 30.98
N HIS A 268 -1.90 -15.81 29.72
CA HIS A 268 -0.86 -14.93 29.18
C HIS A 268 -1.23 -13.44 29.29
N GLY A 269 -2.41 -13.12 29.84
CA GLY A 269 -2.91 -11.75 29.96
C GLY A 269 -3.48 -11.17 28.66
N ASN A 270 -3.71 -11.98 27.63
CA ASN A 270 -4.52 -11.50 26.50
C ASN A 270 -6.00 -11.47 26.90
N VAL A 271 -6.71 -10.53 26.29
CA VAL A 271 -8.11 -10.27 26.56
C VAL A 271 -8.95 -10.84 25.42
N TRP A 272 -9.78 -11.82 25.72
CA TRP A 272 -10.72 -12.42 24.79
C TRP A 272 -12.09 -11.76 24.96
N MET A 273 -12.74 -11.45 23.85
CA MET A 273 -14.01 -10.76 23.81
C MET A 273 -14.87 -11.24 22.63
N ILE A 274 -16.18 -11.00 22.69
CA ILE A 274 -17.10 -11.27 21.58
C ILE A 274 -17.44 -9.94 20.90
N SER A 275 -17.40 -9.91 19.57
CA SER A 275 -17.84 -8.75 18.80
C SER A 275 -18.59 -9.19 17.56
N ASN A 276 -19.83 -8.70 17.39
CA ASN A 276 -20.68 -8.97 16.22
C ASN A 276 -20.82 -10.45 15.86
N GLY A 277 -20.85 -11.35 16.85
CA GLY A 277 -20.94 -12.78 16.59
C GLY A 277 -19.60 -13.51 16.41
N ASP A 278 -18.48 -12.79 16.42
CA ASP A 278 -17.12 -13.35 16.30
C ASP A 278 -16.34 -13.30 17.63
N ILE A 279 -15.32 -14.14 17.73
CA ILE A 279 -14.38 -14.15 18.87
C ILE A 279 -13.22 -13.21 18.54
N VAL A 280 -12.86 -12.31 19.45
CA VAL A 280 -11.79 -11.34 19.27
C VAL A 280 -10.79 -11.47 20.41
N LYS A 281 -9.50 -11.48 20.09
CA LYS A 281 -8.40 -11.43 21.06
C LYS A 281 -7.68 -10.09 20.94
N TYR A 282 -7.45 -9.45 22.07
CA TYR A 282 -6.58 -8.30 22.20
C TYR A 282 -5.31 -8.68 22.95
N ASN A 283 -4.15 -8.38 22.36
CA ASN A 283 -2.86 -8.53 23.03
C ASN A 283 -2.41 -7.16 23.58
N PRO A 284 -2.38 -6.96 24.91
CA PRO A 284 -2.02 -5.68 25.51
C PRO A 284 -0.56 -5.25 25.26
N ILE A 285 0.35 -6.21 25.10
CA ILE A 285 1.79 -5.94 24.87
C ILE A 285 2.02 -5.41 23.45
N LYS A 286 1.46 -6.11 22.45
CA LYS A 286 1.55 -5.74 21.03
C LYS A 286 0.57 -4.63 20.63
N LYS A 287 -0.43 -4.35 21.48
CA LYS A 287 -1.55 -3.43 21.22
C LYS A 287 -2.27 -3.74 19.91
N SER A 288 -2.52 -5.02 19.66
CA SER A 288 -3.12 -5.51 18.41
C SER A 288 -4.34 -6.38 18.68
N PHE A 289 -5.35 -6.27 17.83
CA PHE A 289 -6.53 -7.13 17.83
C PHE A 289 -6.41 -8.23 16.78
N THR A 290 -6.79 -9.45 17.14
CA THR A 290 -6.95 -10.61 16.27
C THR A 290 -8.39 -11.08 16.38
N ILE A 291 -9.18 -10.92 15.33
CA ILE A 291 -10.56 -11.38 15.24
C ILE A 291 -10.53 -12.77 14.58
N PHE A 292 -11.30 -13.70 15.13
CA PHE A 292 -11.44 -15.07 14.66
C PHE A 292 -12.86 -15.25 14.11
N ASN A 293 -12.94 -15.42 12.79
CA ASN A 293 -14.23 -15.59 12.13
C ASN A 293 -14.74 -17.02 12.38
N LEU A 294 -15.99 -17.13 12.81
CA LEU A 294 -16.65 -18.43 12.97
C LEU A 294 -17.28 -18.88 11.63
N PRO A 295 -17.23 -20.19 11.29
CA PRO A 295 -17.90 -20.70 10.10
C PRO A 295 -19.43 -20.59 10.26
N ASP A 296 -20.12 -20.33 9.15
CA ASP A 296 -21.59 -20.31 9.08
C ASP A 296 -22.27 -19.33 10.08
N ILE A 297 -21.70 -18.14 10.30
CA ILE A 297 -22.30 -17.10 11.17
C ILE A 297 -23.74 -16.75 10.76
N ASP A 298 -24.03 -16.66 9.46
CA ASP A 298 -25.36 -16.31 8.95
C ASP A 298 -26.44 -17.36 9.27
N LYS A 299 -26.04 -18.63 9.40
CA LYS A 299 -26.96 -19.73 9.72
C LYS A 299 -27.06 -19.98 11.22
N SER A 300 -25.95 -19.82 11.93
CA SER A 300 -25.80 -20.17 13.34
C SER A 300 -26.02 -18.98 14.29
N GLY A 301 -26.10 -17.76 13.76
CA GLY A 301 -26.28 -16.52 14.52
C GLY A 301 -25.01 -16.02 15.24
N GLY A 302 -23.87 -16.69 15.02
CA GLY A 302 -22.60 -16.37 15.70
C GLY A 302 -22.62 -16.66 17.21
N VAL A 303 -21.64 -16.09 17.91
CA VAL A 303 -21.53 -16.17 19.37
C VAL A 303 -21.97 -14.89 20.08
N SER A 304 -22.49 -15.02 21.31
CA SER A 304 -22.96 -13.87 22.09
C SER A 304 -22.81 -14.09 23.59
N GLY A 305 -23.08 -13.09 24.42
CA GLY A 305 -23.05 -13.17 25.88
C GLY A 305 -21.65 -13.29 26.47
N TYR A 306 -21.48 -14.18 27.46
CA TYR A 306 -20.29 -14.22 28.31
C TYR A 306 -19.31 -15.32 27.90
N PHE A 307 -18.03 -15.09 28.24
CA PHE A 307 -17.03 -16.15 28.26
C PHE A 307 -17.04 -16.83 29.62
N PHE A 308 -17.00 -18.14 29.60
CA PHE A 308 -16.77 -18.94 30.78
C PHE A 308 -15.38 -19.57 30.71
N LYS A 309 -14.75 -19.76 31.85
CA LYS A 309 -13.41 -20.36 31.94
C LYS A 309 -13.41 -21.41 33.03
N ASP A 310 -12.96 -22.61 32.70
CA ASP A 310 -12.78 -23.68 33.68
C ASP A 310 -11.44 -23.54 34.44
N SER A 311 -11.30 -24.33 35.49
CA SER A 311 -10.12 -24.41 36.35
C SER A 311 -8.82 -24.77 35.61
N ARG A 312 -8.94 -25.39 34.43
CA ARG A 312 -7.82 -25.77 33.56
C ARG A 312 -7.48 -24.70 32.52
N GLY A 313 -8.21 -23.59 32.50
CA GLY A 313 -7.98 -22.47 31.56
C GLY A 313 -8.66 -22.64 30.21
N LYS A 314 -9.50 -23.67 30.01
CA LYS A 314 -10.31 -23.80 28.81
C LYS A 314 -11.44 -22.78 28.84
N MET A 315 -11.66 -22.12 27.72
CA MET A 315 -12.73 -21.13 27.56
C MET A 315 -13.92 -21.73 26.84
N TYR A 316 -15.11 -21.25 27.19
CA TYR A 316 -16.38 -21.64 26.60
C TYR A 316 -17.15 -20.39 26.20
N VAL A 317 -17.68 -20.40 24.99
CA VAL A 317 -18.48 -19.31 24.44
C VAL A 317 -19.79 -19.87 23.92
N LYS A 318 -20.89 -19.15 24.11
CA LYS A 318 -22.21 -19.59 23.64
C LYS A 318 -22.53 -19.07 22.23
N GLY A 319 -23.17 -19.93 21.45
CA GLY A 319 -23.96 -19.57 20.28
C GLY A 319 -25.45 -19.63 20.61
N LEU A 320 -26.29 -19.70 19.57
CA LEU A 320 -27.75 -19.71 19.72
C LEU A 320 -28.29 -21.03 20.30
N ASP A 321 -27.86 -22.17 19.77
CA ASP A 321 -28.22 -23.53 20.21
C ASP A 321 -26.99 -24.46 20.41
N TYR A 322 -25.82 -23.85 20.52
CA TYR A 322 -24.54 -24.55 20.68
C TYR A 322 -23.60 -23.76 21.58
N PHE A 323 -22.48 -24.38 21.96
CA PHE A 323 -21.36 -23.71 22.58
C PHE A 323 -20.03 -24.15 21.94
N ILE A 324 -19.01 -23.32 22.09
CA ILE A 324 -17.67 -23.55 21.54
C ILE A 324 -16.68 -23.63 22.70
N PRO A 325 -16.13 -24.81 23.00
CA PRO A 325 -15.04 -24.98 23.93
C PRO A 325 -13.68 -24.87 23.21
N PHE A 326 -12.76 -24.07 23.71
CA PHE A 326 -11.41 -23.94 23.14
C PHE A 326 -10.37 -23.58 24.19
N HIS A 327 -9.10 -23.92 23.93
CA HIS A 327 -7.99 -23.51 24.80
C HIS A 327 -7.27 -22.29 24.19
N PRO A 328 -7.15 -21.15 24.89
CA PRO A 328 -6.51 -19.94 24.35
C PRO A 328 -5.13 -20.18 23.73
N ASP A 329 -4.33 -21.03 24.37
CA ASP A 329 -2.95 -21.33 23.93
C ASP A 329 -2.88 -22.18 22.66
N SER A 330 -3.93 -22.96 22.38
CA SER A 330 -4.04 -23.67 21.09
C SER A 330 -4.40 -22.73 19.94
N VAL A 331 -4.92 -21.54 20.27
CA VAL A 331 -5.39 -20.54 19.29
C VAL A 331 -4.28 -19.54 18.97
N GLY A 332 -3.36 -19.99 18.12
CA GLY A 332 -2.19 -19.23 17.68
C GLY A 332 -1.75 -19.61 16.27
N ILE A 333 -1.54 -18.60 15.42
CA ILE A 333 -1.04 -18.75 14.05
C ILE A 333 0.48 -18.95 14.10
N GLN A 334 0.95 -20.19 14.12
CA GLN A 334 2.24 -20.50 13.50
C GLN A 334 2.00 -20.72 12.01
N ARG A 335 2.19 -19.68 11.19
CA ARG A 335 2.22 -19.82 9.73
C ARG A 335 3.43 -19.08 9.18
N ALA A 336 4.15 -19.76 8.29
CA ALA A 336 5.19 -19.15 7.48
C ALA A 336 4.58 -17.98 6.66
N PRO A 337 5.36 -16.94 6.34
CA PRO A 337 4.88 -15.88 5.46
C PRO A 337 4.42 -16.46 4.11
N ALA A 338 3.42 -15.82 3.49
CA ALA A 338 2.93 -16.20 2.18
C ALA A 338 4.00 -15.95 1.13
N LYS A 339 4.38 -17.00 0.40
CA LYS A 339 5.38 -16.90 -0.66
C LYS A 339 4.90 -15.99 -1.78
N ILE A 340 5.72 -15.01 -2.16
CA ILE A 340 5.41 -14.08 -3.23
C ILE A 340 5.82 -14.68 -4.59
N TRP A 341 4.94 -14.56 -5.57
CA TRP A 341 5.15 -14.96 -6.95
C TRP A 341 4.99 -13.78 -7.89
N PHE A 342 5.87 -13.67 -8.88
CA PHE A 342 5.66 -12.78 -10.02
C PHE A 342 4.75 -13.51 -11.01
N THR A 343 3.59 -12.93 -11.32
CA THR A 343 2.55 -13.58 -12.13
C THR A 343 2.63 -13.18 -13.59
N ASP A 344 2.99 -11.93 -13.86
CA ASP A 344 3.12 -11.41 -15.22
C ASP A 344 4.18 -10.30 -15.29
N PHE A 345 4.82 -10.19 -16.44
CA PHE A 345 5.77 -9.13 -16.76
C PHE A 345 5.39 -8.53 -18.11
N GLN A 346 5.00 -7.26 -18.11
CA GLN A 346 4.52 -6.58 -19.29
C GLN A 346 5.51 -5.53 -19.77
N VAL A 347 5.66 -5.42 -21.08
CA VAL A 347 6.45 -4.40 -21.75
C VAL A 347 5.51 -3.62 -22.66
N PHE A 348 5.37 -2.31 -22.42
CA PHE A 348 4.35 -1.46 -23.07
C PHE A 348 2.92 -2.03 -23.01
N GLY A 349 2.55 -2.63 -21.88
CA GLY A 349 1.22 -3.23 -21.67
C GLY A 349 0.99 -4.57 -22.37
N VAL A 350 2.01 -5.12 -23.04
CA VAL A 350 1.95 -6.47 -23.64
C VAL A 350 2.61 -7.47 -22.68
N SER A 351 1.87 -8.51 -22.30
CA SER A 351 2.38 -9.60 -21.44
C SER A 351 3.52 -10.37 -22.11
N ASN A 352 4.60 -10.57 -21.36
CA ASN A 352 5.82 -11.30 -21.70
C ASN A 352 6.25 -12.16 -20.50
N SER A 353 5.34 -12.99 -19.99
CA SER A 353 5.54 -13.81 -18.79
C SER A 353 6.72 -14.79 -18.89
N ASP A 354 7.13 -15.20 -20.09
CA ASP A 354 8.30 -16.06 -20.31
C ASP A 354 9.61 -15.45 -19.78
N LEU A 355 9.71 -14.11 -19.71
CA LEU A 355 10.88 -13.42 -19.17
C LEU A 355 11.09 -13.69 -17.68
N LEU A 356 10.03 -14.05 -16.94
CA LEU A 356 10.10 -14.37 -15.51
C LEU A 356 10.83 -15.71 -15.22
N GLN A 357 11.04 -16.55 -16.24
CA GLN A 357 11.80 -17.81 -16.08
C GLN A 357 13.32 -17.58 -16.10
N GLN A 358 13.77 -16.40 -16.53
CA GLN A 358 15.19 -16.05 -16.61
C GLN A 358 15.68 -15.57 -15.24
N GLU A 359 16.92 -15.91 -14.87
CA GLU A 359 17.53 -15.40 -13.63
C GLU A 359 17.66 -13.87 -13.62
N LYS A 360 17.79 -13.26 -14.80
CA LYS A 360 17.91 -11.81 -14.98
C LYS A 360 17.21 -11.37 -16.26
N ILE A 361 16.26 -10.44 -16.15
CA ILE A 361 15.52 -9.92 -17.32
C ILE A 361 16.39 -8.88 -18.02
N VAL A 362 16.66 -9.08 -19.31
CA VAL A 362 17.44 -8.15 -20.14
C VAL A 362 16.56 -7.51 -21.20
N LEU A 363 16.48 -6.18 -21.20
CA LEU A 363 15.66 -5.40 -22.13
C LEU A 363 16.49 -4.41 -22.94
N PRO A 364 16.17 -4.16 -24.21
CA PRO A 364 16.79 -3.10 -25.00
C PRO A 364 16.27 -1.71 -24.58
N TYR A 365 17.05 -0.64 -24.81
CA TYR A 365 16.69 0.73 -24.40
C TYR A 365 15.31 1.23 -24.89
N TYR A 366 14.82 0.72 -26.02
CA TYR A 366 13.52 1.11 -26.57
C TYR A 366 12.33 0.40 -25.91
N ARG A 367 12.58 -0.57 -25.01
CA ARG A 367 11.60 -1.32 -24.21
C ARG A 367 11.73 -0.97 -22.73
N ASN A 368 11.59 0.32 -22.42
CA ASN A 368 11.88 0.90 -21.11
C ASN A 368 10.65 1.24 -20.26
N THR A 369 9.46 0.85 -20.72
CA THR A 369 8.21 0.92 -19.93
C THR A 369 7.78 -0.50 -19.58
N ILE A 370 7.81 -0.78 -18.27
CA ILE A 370 7.58 -2.12 -17.72
C ILE A 370 6.45 -2.07 -16.68
N SER A 371 5.69 -3.15 -16.62
CA SER A 371 4.70 -3.39 -15.57
C SER A 371 4.91 -4.78 -15.00
N ILE A 372 4.99 -4.89 -13.68
CA ILE A 372 5.27 -6.15 -12.99
C ILE A 372 4.05 -6.48 -12.13
N ALA A 373 3.38 -7.60 -12.46
CA ALA A 373 2.29 -8.13 -11.65
C ALA A 373 2.84 -9.15 -10.66
N PHE A 374 2.36 -9.09 -9.43
CA PHE A 374 2.75 -10.01 -8.37
C PHE A 374 1.53 -10.47 -7.58
N ALA A 375 1.61 -11.67 -7.02
CA ALA A 375 0.60 -12.22 -6.15
C ALA A 375 1.25 -13.09 -5.08
N ALA A 376 0.62 -13.17 -3.91
CA ALA A 376 0.93 -14.17 -2.91
C ALA A 376 -0.33 -15.01 -2.72
N PRO A 377 -0.46 -16.16 -3.42
CA PRO A 377 -1.64 -17.01 -3.32
C PRO A 377 -1.63 -17.65 -1.94
N ASP A 378 -2.45 -17.11 -1.06
CA ASP A 378 -2.69 -17.67 0.26
C ASP A 378 -4.19 -17.67 0.53
N TYR A 379 -4.78 -18.87 0.49
CA TYR A 379 -6.21 -19.10 0.72
C TYR A 379 -6.59 -19.10 2.19
N THR A 380 -5.63 -18.83 3.08
CA THR A 380 -5.79 -18.91 4.52
C THR A 380 -5.93 -17.54 5.21
N PHE A 381 -5.81 -16.44 4.44
CA PHE A 381 -6.11 -15.08 4.89
C PHE A 381 -7.48 -14.61 4.36
N SER A 382 -8.29 -13.96 5.20
CA SER A 382 -9.59 -13.35 4.80
C SER A 382 -9.43 -11.90 4.36
N TYR A 383 -8.21 -11.36 4.42
CA TYR A 383 -7.94 -9.95 4.11
C TYR A 383 -7.04 -9.84 2.90
N PRO A 384 -7.19 -8.75 2.12
CA PRO A 384 -6.23 -8.43 1.08
C PRO A 384 -4.85 -8.27 1.73
N LEU A 385 -3.88 -9.02 1.20
CA LEU A 385 -2.50 -8.89 1.61
C LEU A 385 -2.00 -7.49 1.26
N HIS A 386 -1.38 -6.81 2.22
CA HIS A 386 -0.74 -5.53 1.96
C HIS A 386 0.64 -5.78 1.36
N PHE A 387 0.82 -5.28 0.15
CA PHE A 387 2.09 -5.31 -0.56
C PHE A 387 2.70 -3.92 -0.56
N ALA A 388 4.01 -3.88 -0.38
CA ALA A 388 4.80 -2.70 -0.68
C ALA A 388 5.91 -3.11 -1.63
N TYR A 389 6.22 -2.25 -2.59
CA TYR A 389 7.24 -2.52 -3.59
C TYR A 389 8.20 -1.34 -3.75
N LYS A 390 9.38 -1.62 -4.26
CA LYS A 390 10.38 -0.62 -4.65
C LYS A 390 11.25 -1.13 -5.79
N LEU A 391 11.83 -0.21 -6.54
CA LEU A 391 12.79 -0.50 -7.60
C LEU A 391 14.13 0.15 -7.25
N GLU A 392 15.07 -0.68 -6.79
CA GLU A 392 16.43 -0.22 -6.53
C GLU A 392 17.10 0.15 -7.85
N GLY A 393 17.69 1.35 -7.92
CA GLY A 393 18.24 1.96 -9.14
C GLY A 393 17.50 3.22 -9.60
N THR A 394 16.29 3.50 -9.06
CA THR A 394 15.59 4.78 -9.26
C THR A 394 15.38 5.53 -7.94
N ASN A 395 14.52 5.01 -7.06
CA ASN A 395 14.18 5.56 -5.74
C ASN A 395 14.44 4.53 -4.63
N SER A 396 14.81 5.01 -3.44
CA SER A 396 15.15 4.13 -2.30
C SER A 396 13.96 3.80 -1.39
N ASP A 397 12.86 4.55 -1.51
CA ASP A 397 11.69 4.44 -0.63
C ASP A 397 10.69 3.36 -1.11
N TRP A 398 9.94 2.81 -0.15
CA TRP A 398 8.88 1.83 -0.42
C TRP A 398 7.58 2.53 -0.81
N SER A 399 6.95 2.06 -1.88
CA SER A 399 5.61 2.47 -2.30
C SER A 399 4.57 1.43 -1.89
N GLU A 400 3.40 1.87 -1.43
CA GLU A 400 2.26 0.97 -1.17
C GLU A 400 1.61 0.51 -2.48
N SER A 401 1.18 -0.75 -2.53
CA SER A 401 0.50 -1.33 -3.69
C SER A 401 -0.97 -0.97 -3.74
N ASP A 402 -1.44 -0.64 -4.94
CA ASP A 402 -2.85 -0.57 -5.31
C ASP A 402 -3.47 -1.99 -5.36
N PRO A 403 -4.80 -2.18 -5.25
CA PRO A 403 -5.47 -3.49 -5.27
C PRO A 403 -5.26 -4.29 -6.57
N SER A 404 -4.79 -3.63 -7.64
CA SER A 404 -4.42 -4.29 -8.89
C SER A 404 -3.14 -5.13 -8.78
N HIS A 405 -2.34 -4.94 -7.73
CA HIS A 405 -1.07 -5.64 -7.49
C HIS A 405 -0.10 -5.59 -8.68
N ILE A 406 -0.10 -4.45 -9.38
CA ILE A 406 0.77 -4.16 -10.53
C ILE A 406 1.63 -2.93 -10.22
N ALA A 407 2.94 -3.08 -10.33
CA ALA A 407 3.89 -1.98 -10.24
C ALA A 407 4.25 -1.49 -11.65
N ASN A 408 4.06 -0.20 -11.92
CA ASN A 408 4.29 0.42 -13.22
C ASN A 408 5.50 1.35 -13.18
N TYR A 409 6.43 1.16 -14.11
CA TYR A 409 7.59 2.02 -14.30
C TYR A 409 7.73 2.43 -15.76
N ALA A 410 7.75 3.74 -16.01
CA ALA A 410 7.86 4.29 -17.35
C ALA A 410 9.22 4.99 -17.55
N ASN A 411 9.72 4.93 -18.79
CA ASN A 411 10.92 5.65 -19.23
C ASN A 411 12.17 5.37 -18.39
N LEU A 412 12.40 4.11 -18.03
CA LEU A 412 13.61 3.74 -17.27
C LEU A 412 14.88 3.98 -18.11
N PRO A 413 15.91 4.64 -17.54
CA PRO A 413 17.20 4.78 -18.22
C PRO A 413 17.93 3.43 -18.36
N GLY A 414 18.99 3.41 -19.15
CA GLY A 414 19.84 2.21 -19.25
C GLY A 414 20.62 2.01 -17.96
N GLY A 415 20.57 0.80 -17.39
CA GLY A 415 21.18 0.50 -16.09
C GLY A 415 20.72 -0.84 -15.49
N ASP A 416 21.28 -1.16 -14.33
CA ASP A 416 20.88 -2.31 -13.50
C ASP A 416 19.83 -1.89 -12.47
N TYR A 417 18.76 -2.67 -12.38
CA TYR A 417 17.65 -2.47 -11.46
C TYR A 417 17.34 -3.76 -10.70
N VAL A 418 16.85 -3.63 -9.46
CA VAL A 418 16.32 -4.76 -8.70
C VAL A 418 14.94 -4.38 -8.17
N PHE A 419 13.91 -5.06 -8.69
CA PHE A 419 12.56 -4.91 -8.19
C PHE A 419 12.40 -5.75 -6.93
N LEU A 420 11.90 -5.12 -5.86
CA LEU A 420 11.68 -5.72 -4.57
C LEU A 420 10.21 -5.55 -4.20
N VAL A 421 9.57 -6.64 -3.83
CA VAL A 421 8.22 -6.63 -3.30
C VAL A 421 8.22 -7.35 -1.96
N LYS A 422 7.59 -6.73 -0.97
CA LYS A 422 7.40 -7.33 0.35
C LYS A 422 5.92 -7.45 0.65
N VAL A 423 5.57 -8.56 1.29
CA VAL A 423 4.24 -8.77 1.86
C VAL A 423 4.35 -8.61 3.36
N SER A 424 3.50 -7.75 3.93
CA SER A 424 3.38 -7.63 5.38
C SER A 424 2.11 -8.32 5.84
N ASN A 425 2.29 -9.40 6.60
CA ASN A 425 1.18 -10.03 7.30
C ASN A 425 0.85 -9.19 8.55
N LEU A 426 -0.28 -8.48 8.51
CA LEU A 426 -0.79 -7.70 9.64
C LEU A 426 -1.02 -8.65 10.83
N GLY A 427 -0.11 -8.65 11.80
CA GLY A 427 -0.26 -9.43 13.04
C GLY A 427 1.03 -10.03 13.58
N ASN A 428 1.94 -10.47 12.69
CA ASN A 428 3.16 -11.16 13.11
C ASN A 428 4.46 -10.43 12.72
N GLY A 429 4.41 -9.37 11.90
CA GLY A 429 5.62 -8.62 11.49
C GLY A 429 6.62 -9.43 10.65
N LEU A 430 6.28 -10.67 10.30
CA LEU A 430 7.04 -11.50 9.37
C LEU A 430 6.91 -10.88 7.98
N THR A 431 8.04 -10.51 7.41
CA THR A 431 8.14 -9.96 6.06
C THR A 431 8.88 -10.95 5.17
N GLU A 432 8.24 -11.34 4.09
CA GLU A 432 8.91 -12.04 2.99
C GLU A 432 9.17 -11.02 1.88
N ILE A 433 10.34 -11.09 1.26
CA ILE A 433 10.76 -10.18 0.19
C ILE A 433 11.15 -11.01 -1.03
N ALA A 434 10.44 -10.83 -2.14
CA ALA A 434 10.83 -11.36 -3.44
C ALA A 434 11.63 -10.33 -4.23
N ARG A 435 12.60 -10.81 -5.01
CA ARG A 435 13.55 -9.99 -5.77
C ARG A 435 13.52 -10.38 -7.25
N LEU A 436 13.50 -9.39 -8.14
CA LEU A 436 13.55 -9.58 -9.58
C LEU A 436 14.59 -8.64 -10.20
N PRO A 437 15.77 -9.14 -10.62
CA PRO A 437 16.80 -8.33 -11.23
C PRO A 437 16.48 -8.05 -12.71
N ILE A 438 16.63 -6.80 -13.12
CA ILE A 438 16.29 -6.28 -14.45
C ILE A 438 17.47 -5.44 -14.96
N TYR A 439 17.83 -5.59 -16.24
CA TYR A 439 18.87 -4.79 -16.88
C TYR A 439 18.40 -4.22 -18.20
N ILE A 440 18.53 -2.90 -18.34
CA ILE A 440 18.17 -2.17 -19.55
C ILE A 440 19.45 -1.76 -20.27
N ILE A 441 19.63 -2.29 -21.47
CA ILE A 441 20.80 -2.01 -22.31
C ILE A 441 20.79 -0.54 -22.72
N PRO A 442 21.84 0.27 -22.43
CA PRO A 442 21.89 1.67 -22.84
C PRO A 442 21.91 1.87 -24.38
N PRO A 443 21.37 3.00 -24.89
CA PRO A 443 21.36 3.30 -26.31
C PRO A 443 22.76 3.35 -26.92
N TYR A 444 22.89 2.99 -28.20
CA TYR A 444 24.20 2.95 -28.86
C TYR A 444 24.86 4.33 -28.99
N TRP A 445 24.09 5.41 -29.11
CA TRP A 445 24.62 6.78 -29.19
C TRP A 445 25.19 7.31 -27.86
N GLN A 446 24.91 6.64 -26.75
CA GLN A 446 25.51 6.94 -25.44
C GLN A 446 26.77 6.10 -25.18
N ARG A 447 27.13 5.19 -26.09
CA ARG A 447 28.35 4.38 -25.98
C ARG A 447 29.56 5.12 -26.55
N TRP A 448 30.72 4.93 -25.93
CA TRP A 448 31.97 5.61 -26.29
C TRP A 448 32.36 5.46 -27.77
N TRP A 449 32.11 4.30 -28.38
CA TRP A 449 32.48 4.03 -29.78
C TRP A 449 31.70 4.91 -30.78
N PHE A 450 30.47 5.31 -30.45
CA PHE A 450 29.67 6.16 -31.33
C PHE A 450 30.31 7.56 -31.44
N TYR A 451 30.78 8.10 -30.32
CA TYR A 451 31.55 9.35 -30.31
C TYR A 451 32.84 9.26 -31.13
N VAL A 452 33.53 8.12 -31.10
CA VAL A 452 34.72 7.86 -31.94
C VAL A 452 34.39 7.88 -33.43
N ILE A 453 33.28 7.24 -33.84
CA ILE A 453 32.83 7.26 -35.23
C ILE A 453 32.44 8.67 -35.67
N CYS A 454 31.70 9.42 -34.85
CA CYS A 454 31.37 10.82 -35.15
C CYS A 454 32.64 11.67 -35.32
N ALA A 455 33.63 11.52 -34.44
CA ALA A 455 34.91 12.21 -34.54
C ALA A 455 35.68 11.84 -35.84
N ALA A 456 35.64 10.56 -36.23
CA ALA A 456 36.26 10.09 -37.47
C ALA A 456 35.57 10.68 -38.72
N ILE A 457 34.23 10.73 -38.74
CA ILE A 457 33.46 11.34 -39.85
C ILE A 457 33.78 12.84 -39.96
N ILE A 458 33.81 13.56 -38.84
CA ILE A 458 34.17 14.98 -38.82
C ILE A 458 35.60 15.18 -39.35
N SER A 459 36.54 14.34 -38.91
CA SER A 459 37.93 14.40 -39.39
C SER A 459 38.05 14.11 -40.89
N LEU A 460 37.28 13.14 -41.40
CA LEU A 460 37.21 12.82 -42.82
C LEU A 460 36.64 13.99 -43.63
N LEU A 461 35.57 14.64 -43.16
CA LEU A 461 34.99 15.82 -43.82
C LEU A 461 35.99 16.97 -43.87
N ILE A 462 36.69 17.26 -42.76
CA ILE A 462 37.74 18.27 -42.71
C ILE A 462 38.84 17.93 -43.72
N TRP A 463 39.27 16.67 -43.77
CA TRP A 463 40.29 16.21 -44.70
C TRP A 463 39.85 16.32 -46.17
N LEU A 464 38.59 15.98 -46.49
CA LEU A 464 38.04 16.12 -47.84
C LEU A 464 37.98 17.58 -48.28
N VAL A 465 37.51 18.48 -47.41
CA VAL A 465 37.49 19.93 -47.68
C VAL A 465 38.90 20.47 -47.87
N TYR A 466 39.84 20.06 -47.01
CA TYR A 466 41.25 20.44 -47.13
C TYR A 466 41.83 19.96 -48.48
N ARG A 467 41.60 18.70 -48.85
CA ARG A 467 42.09 18.12 -50.10
C ARG A 467 41.48 18.79 -51.33
N TYR A 468 40.19 19.10 -51.29
CA TYR A 468 39.51 19.86 -52.34
C TYR A 468 40.18 21.23 -52.53
N ARG A 469 40.39 21.97 -51.43
CA ARG A 469 41.01 23.30 -51.46
C ARG A 469 42.44 23.26 -52.01
N ILE A 470 43.24 22.27 -51.62
CA ILE A 470 44.62 22.09 -52.14
C ILE A 470 44.59 21.82 -53.64
N ASN A 471 43.72 20.93 -54.12
CA ASN A 471 43.60 20.65 -55.56
C ASN A 471 43.18 21.90 -56.36
N GLU A 472 42.29 22.73 -55.82
CA GLU A 472 41.89 23.98 -56.47
C GLU A 472 43.06 24.99 -56.52
N LEU A 473 43.84 25.11 -55.45
CA LEU A 473 45.03 25.96 -55.40
C LEU A 473 46.08 25.50 -56.42
N VAL A 474 46.34 24.19 -56.52
CA VAL A 474 47.27 23.62 -57.51
C VAL A 474 46.79 23.91 -58.94
N LYS A 475 45.50 23.72 -59.23
CA LYS A 475 44.92 24.06 -60.55
C LYS A 475 45.18 25.53 -60.92
N ARG A 476 44.90 26.46 -59.99
CA ARG A 476 45.15 27.89 -60.20
C ARG A 476 46.64 28.18 -60.46
N GLN A 477 47.55 27.49 -59.78
CA GLN A 477 49.00 27.64 -59.99
C GLN A 477 49.45 27.10 -61.35
N THR A 478 48.92 25.96 -61.80
CA THR A 478 49.27 25.40 -63.12
C THR A 478 48.87 26.33 -64.27
N ILE A 479 47.71 26.99 -64.18
CA ILE A 479 47.26 27.98 -65.16
C ILE A 479 48.21 29.18 -65.19
N ARG A 480 48.59 29.72 -64.02
CA ARG A 480 49.54 30.83 -63.93
C ARG A 480 50.90 30.49 -64.52
N ASN A 481 51.43 29.30 -64.23
CA ASN A 481 52.72 28.87 -64.78
C ASN A 481 52.67 28.71 -66.29
N LYS A 482 51.58 28.15 -66.84
CA LYS A 482 51.40 28.02 -68.29
C LYS A 482 51.37 29.39 -68.98
N ILE A 483 50.60 30.33 -68.42
CA ILE A 483 50.56 31.72 -68.89
C ILE A 483 51.95 32.36 -68.88
N ALA A 484 52.70 32.21 -67.79
CA ALA A 484 54.04 32.77 -67.68
C ALA A 484 55.02 32.15 -68.68
N GLN A 485 54.88 30.86 -68.96
CA GLN A 485 55.68 30.13 -69.94
C GLN A 485 55.35 30.58 -71.38
N ASP A 486 54.07 30.60 -71.77
CA ASP A 486 53.64 31.03 -73.11
C ASP A 486 54.11 32.48 -73.40
N LEU A 487 54.01 33.36 -72.39
CA LEU A 487 54.52 34.72 -72.48
C LEU A 487 56.05 34.75 -72.64
N HIS A 488 56.79 33.95 -71.88
CA HIS A 488 58.25 33.88 -71.96
C HIS A 488 58.72 33.38 -73.33
N ASP A 489 58.08 32.34 -73.88
CA ASP A 489 58.47 31.73 -75.16
C ASP A 489 58.23 32.70 -76.34
N ASN A 490 57.05 33.34 -76.40
CA ASN A 490 56.72 34.29 -77.47
C ASN A 490 57.56 35.57 -77.40
N MET A 491 57.74 36.14 -76.20
CA MET A 491 58.60 37.31 -76.02
C MET A 491 60.07 36.99 -76.32
N GLY A 492 60.56 35.83 -75.87
CA GLY A 492 61.95 35.41 -76.06
C GLY A 492 62.31 35.22 -77.53
N SER A 493 61.45 34.55 -78.30
CA SER A 493 61.63 34.35 -79.75
C SER A 493 61.65 35.67 -80.53
N ALA A 494 60.72 36.57 -80.22
CA ALA A 494 60.59 37.82 -80.95
C ALA A 494 61.67 38.84 -80.57
N LEU A 495 62.06 38.94 -79.29
CA LEU A 495 63.22 39.73 -78.87
C LEU A 495 64.51 39.24 -79.54
N SER A 496 64.68 37.93 -79.68
CA SER A 496 65.81 37.34 -80.40
C SER A 496 65.80 37.75 -81.88
N SER A 497 64.63 37.69 -82.52
CA SER A 497 64.46 38.13 -83.92
C SER A 497 64.75 39.63 -84.10
N ILE A 498 64.24 40.48 -83.20
CA ILE A 498 64.51 41.93 -83.17
C ILE A 498 66.01 42.19 -82.96
N SER A 499 66.66 41.45 -82.05
CA SER A 499 68.11 41.58 -81.80
C SER A 499 68.93 41.22 -83.04
N ILE A 500 68.57 40.14 -83.74
CA ILE A 500 69.21 39.72 -84.99
C ILE A 500 68.99 40.78 -86.07
N TYR A 501 67.75 41.21 -86.30
CA TYR A 501 67.44 42.24 -87.28
C TYR A 501 68.13 43.57 -86.94
N SER A 502 68.20 43.96 -85.67
CA SER A 502 68.92 45.16 -85.21
C SER A 502 70.40 45.07 -85.53
N ARG A 503 71.02 43.91 -85.33
CA ARG A 503 72.43 43.68 -85.67
C ARG A 503 72.66 43.69 -87.19
N VAL A 504 71.74 43.12 -87.97
CA VAL A 504 71.77 43.19 -89.45
C VAL A 504 71.61 44.65 -89.92
N ALA A 505 70.71 45.42 -89.31
CA ALA A 505 70.52 46.84 -89.61
C ALA A 505 71.79 47.65 -89.29
N GLN A 506 72.46 47.39 -88.17
CA GLN A 506 73.74 48.02 -87.84
C GLN A 506 74.81 47.73 -88.89
N ILE A 507 74.96 46.47 -89.31
CA ILE A 507 75.92 46.08 -90.36
C ILE A 507 75.61 46.76 -91.69
N LYS A 508 74.33 46.78 -92.11
CA LYS A 508 73.90 47.42 -93.37
C LYS A 508 74.07 48.94 -93.35
N ASN A 509 73.80 49.59 -92.21
CA ASN A 509 74.03 51.02 -92.03
C ASN A 509 75.52 51.38 -92.15
N SER A 510 76.41 50.56 -91.56
CA SER A 510 77.87 50.73 -91.70
C SER A 510 78.38 50.53 -93.13
N ARG A 511 77.65 49.80 -93.99
CA ARG A 511 77.98 49.56 -95.41
C ARG A 511 77.32 50.56 -96.37
N ASN A 512 76.53 51.52 -95.87
CA ASN A 512 75.84 52.55 -96.64
C ASN A 512 74.76 52.01 -97.64
N GLU A 513 74.23 50.81 -97.39
CA GLU A 513 73.17 50.15 -98.18
C GLU A 513 71.78 50.63 -97.76
N LYS A 514 71.38 51.85 -98.18
CA LYS A 514 70.19 52.54 -97.66
C LYS A 514 68.85 51.89 -98.01
N GLU A 515 68.66 51.38 -99.24
CA GLU A 515 67.39 50.73 -99.64
C GLU A 515 67.12 49.46 -98.83
N ASP A 516 68.17 48.70 -98.53
CA ASP A 516 68.06 47.38 -97.90
C ASP A 516 68.10 47.47 -96.36
N LEU A 517 68.45 48.64 -95.81
CA LEU A 517 68.35 49.01 -94.40
C LEU A 517 66.90 49.31 -94.02
N GLN A 518 66.17 50.02 -94.89
CA GLN A 518 64.78 50.41 -94.64
C GLN A 518 63.88 49.18 -94.46
N GLY A 519 64.06 48.13 -95.28
CA GLY A 519 63.32 46.88 -95.13
C GLY A 519 63.63 46.09 -93.85
N VAL A 520 64.85 46.21 -93.29
CA VAL A 520 65.21 45.57 -92.01
C VAL A 520 64.65 46.35 -90.82
N LEU A 521 64.69 47.68 -90.86
CA LEU A 521 64.05 48.54 -89.86
C LEU A 521 62.52 48.37 -89.86
N GLU A 522 61.92 48.20 -91.04
CA GLU A 522 60.50 47.86 -91.18
C GLU A 522 60.20 46.50 -90.54
N LYS A 523 61.00 45.45 -90.79
CA LYS A 523 60.86 44.15 -90.10
C LYS A 523 60.96 44.26 -88.58
N ILE A 524 61.89 45.06 -88.04
CA ILE A 524 61.97 45.30 -86.58
C ILE A 524 60.68 45.95 -86.07
N THR A 525 60.18 46.94 -86.80
CA THR A 525 58.96 47.68 -86.44
C THR A 525 57.74 46.76 -86.47
N THR A 526 57.60 45.95 -87.53
CA THR A 526 56.53 44.96 -87.66
C THR A 526 56.62 43.92 -86.55
N THR A 527 57.78 43.28 -86.35
CA THR A 527 57.95 42.27 -85.29
C THR A 527 57.70 42.85 -83.88
N SER A 528 58.14 44.09 -83.61
CA SER A 528 57.86 44.73 -82.31
C SER A 528 56.37 45.04 -82.14
N THR A 529 55.68 45.42 -83.21
CA THR A 529 54.24 45.70 -83.18
C THR A 529 53.44 44.42 -82.97
N ASP A 530 53.84 43.33 -83.64
CA ASP A 530 53.24 42.00 -83.51
C ASP A 530 53.36 41.49 -82.06
N VAL A 531 54.53 41.63 -81.43
CA VAL A 531 54.75 41.25 -80.03
C VAL A 531 53.86 42.04 -79.07
N ILE A 532 53.73 43.36 -79.29
CA ILE A 532 52.86 44.20 -78.47
C ILE A 532 51.41 43.77 -78.65
N SER A 533 51.00 43.42 -79.87
CA SER A 533 49.65 42.90 -80.14
C SER A 533 49.41 41.57 -79.43
N GLU A 534 50.31 40.59 -79.57
CA GLU A 534 50.18 39.30 -78.88
C GLU A 534 50.16 39.44 -77.36
N MET A 535 51.03 40.31 -76.81
CA MET A 535 51.03 40.58 -75.37
C MET A 535 49.70 41.20 -74.92
N ASN A 536 49.14 42.13 -75.70
CA ASN A 536 47.82 42.70 -75.41
C ASN A 536 46.71 41.65 -75.46
N ASP A 537 46.76 40.70 -76.40
CA ASP A 537 45.81 39.60 -76.50
C ASP A 537 45.92 38.64 -75.30
N ILE A 538 47.14 38.33 -74.86
CA ILE A 538 47.41 37.52 -73.66
C ILE A 538 46.88 38.23 -72.41
N VAL A 539 47.22 39.51 -72.21
CA VAL A 539 46.75 40.33 -71.07
C VAL A 539 45.23 40.45 -71.07
N TRP A 540 44.61 40.60 -72.25
CA TRP A 540 43.16 40.65 -72.38
C TRP A 540 42.52 39.32 -71.96
N THR A 541 43.05 38.19 -72.40
CA THR A 541 42.56 36.83 -72.06
C THR A 541 42.70 36.51 -70.57
N ILE A 542 43.74 37.01 -69.89
CA ILE A 542 43.98 36.72 -68.46
C ILE A 542 43.12 37.58 -67.53
N ASN A 543 42.65 38.74 -67.99
CA ASN A 543 41.91 39.66 -67.15
C ASN A 543 40.51 39.11 -66.85
N PRO A 544 40.18 38.74 -65.58
CA PRO A 544 38.89 38.14 -65.25
C PRO A 544 37.69 39.05 -65.53
N ARG A 545 37.92 40.37 -65.67
CA ARG A 545 36.87 41.33 -66.06
C ARG A 545 36.42 41.15 -67.52
N ASN A 546 37.21 40.45 -68.33
CA ASN A 546 36.91 40.15 -69.72
C ASN A 546 36.22 38.79 -69.91
N ASP A 547 36.04 38.00 -68.84
CA ASP A 547 35.33 36.71 -68.85
C ASP A 547 33.80 36.87 -68.87
N SER A 548 33.30 37.63 -69.86
CA SER A 548 31.88 37.71 -70.16
C SER A 548 31.65 37.54 -71.66
N MET A 549 30.53 36.91 -72.01
CA MET A 549 30.21 36.69 -73.42
C MET A 549 30.07 38.00 -74.19
N GLU A 550 29.60 39.07 -73.52
CA GLU A 550 29.55 40.42 -74.09
C GLU A 550 30.94 40.95 -74.46
N LYS A 551 31.95 40.78 -73.59
CA LYS A 551 33.32 41.25 -73.84
C LYS A 551 34.00 40.46 -74.96
N ILE A 552 33.79 39.15 -75.02
CA ILE A 552 34.26 38.32 -76.14
C ILE A 552 33.62 38.77 -77.45
N ILE A 553 32.30 38.98 -77.46
CA ILE A 553 31.59 39.46 -78.66
C ILE A 553 32.13 40.82 -79.11
N GLN A 554 32.32 41.76 -78.17
CA GLN A 554 32.94 43.06 -78.46
C GLN A 554 34.34 42.89 -79.07
N ARG A 555 35.16 41.98 -78.54
CA ARG A 555 36.51 41.71 -79.06
C ARG A 555 36.45 41.13 -80.47
N ILE A 556 35.62 40.12 -80.72
CA ILE A 556 35.42 39.51 -82.06
C ILE A 556 34.97 40.56 -83.06
N GLU A 557 33.97 41.37 -82.73
CA GLU A 557 33.47 42.42 -83.63
C GLU A 557 34.54 43.49 -83.90
N SER A 558 35.30 43.90 -82.88
CA SER A 558 36.37 44.90 -83.02
C SER A 558 37.51 44.42 -83.91
N TYR A 559 37.74 43.11 -84.00
CA TYR A 559 38.78 42.50 -84.85
C TYR A 559 38.24 42.19 -86.26
N ALA A 560 37.06 41.56 -86.36
CA ALA A 560 36.53 41.05 -87.62
C ALA A 560 35.97 42.16 -88.54
N ARG A 561 35.33 43.20 -87.98
CA ARG A 561 34.72 44.27 -88.81
C ARG A 561 35.77 45.06 -89.60
N PRO A 562 36.88 45.55 -89.02
CA PRO A 562 37.91 46.26 -89.79
C PRO A 562 38.57 45.36 -90.84
N LEU A 563 38.87 44.10 -90.49
CA LEU A 563 39.52 43.14 -91.39
C LEU A 563 38.64 42.80 -92.61
N ALA A 564 37.35 42.57 -92.39
CA ALA A 564 36.39 42.28 -93.46
C ALA A 564 36.17 43.50 -94.37
N ALA A 565 36.08 44.71 -93.79
CA ALA A 565 35.97 45.95 -94.54
C ALA A 565 37.17 46.20 -95.45
N ALA A 566 38.39 45.93 -94.97
CA ALA A 566 39.61 46.07 -95.76
C ALA A 566 39.67 45.13 -96.99
N ASN A 567 38.97 43.99 -96.94
CA ASN A 567 38.94 42.99 -98.00
C ASN A 567 37.64 43.01 -98.84
N ASN A 568 36.79 44.04 -98.70
CA ASN A 568 35.48 44.14 -99.34
C ASN A 568 34.55 42.93 -99.09
N ILE A 569 34.64 42.32 -97.90
CA ILE A 569 33.78 41.20 -97.49
C ILE A 569 32.63 41.74 -96.66
N ALA A 570 31.39 41.41 -97.06
CA ALA A 570 30.20 41.75 -96.28
C ALA A 570 30.11 40.86 -95.02
N PHE A 571 30.41 41.43 -93.85
CA PHE A 571 30.40 40.71 -92.58
C PHE A 571 29.12 40.97 -91.79
N HIS A 572 28.32 39.92 -91.57
CA HIS A 572 27.16 39.94 -90.68
C HIS A 572 27.42 39.06 -89.46
N PHE A 573 27.37 39.67 -88.27
CA PHE A 573 27.51 38.99 -87.00
C PHE A 573 26.20 39.05 -86.23
N ALA A 574 25.51 37.91 -86.12
CA ALA A 574 24.27 37.78 -85.39
C ALA A 574 24.49 36.91 -84.15
N VAL A 575 24.11 37.42 -82.98
CA VAL A 575 24.17 36.68 -81.71
C VAL A 575 22.82 36.80 -81.03
N ASP A 576 22.32 35.66 -80.54
CA ASP A 576 21.09 35.59 -79.76
C ASP A 576 21.19 36.45 -78.48
N LYS A 577 20.14 37.22 -78.17
CA LYS A 577 20.09 38.08 -76.98
C LYS A 577 20.32 37.30 -75.68
N ASN A 578 19.91 36.04 -75.63
CA ASN A 578 20.08 35.19 -74.44
C ASN A 578 21.55 34.78 -74.20
N ILE A 579 22.39 34.81 -75.24
CA ILE A 579 23.81 34.47 -75.14
C ILE A 579 24.63 35.67 -74.66
N ARG A 580 24.24 36.91 -75.03
CA ARG A 580 24.96 38.14 -74.65
C ARG A 580 25.03 38.38 -73.14
N LEU A 581 24.06 37.90 -72.37
CA LEU A 581 23.98 38.13 -70.92
C LEU A 581 24.65 37.04 -70.06
N ARG A 582 25.24 36.01 -70.67
CA ARG A 582 25.89 34.92 -69.91
C ARG A 582 27.31 35.29 -69.48
N SER A 583 27.58 35.09 -68.19
CA SER A 583 28.94 34.99 -67.65
C SER A 583 29.56 33.66 -68.10
N LEU A 584 30.85 33.66 -68.44
CA LEU A 584 31.57 32.46 -68.90
C LEU A 584 32.18 31.64 -67.74
N MET A 585 31.89 32.00 -66.48
CA MET A 585 32.31 31.19 -65.34
C MET A 585 31.56 29.86 -65.30
N VAL A 586 32.32 28.76 -65.38
CA VAL A 586 32.00 27.50 -64.70
C VAL A 586 32.53 27.57 -63.28
#